data_AF-A0A7V2RFQ4-F1
#
_entry.id   AF-A0A7V2RFQ4-F1
#
_cell.length_a   1.000
_cell.length_b   1.000
_cell.length_c   1.000
_cell.angle_alpha   90.00
_cell.angle_beta   90.00
_cell.angle_gamma   90.00
#
_symmetry.space_group_name_H-M   'P 1'
#
loop_
_entity.id
_entity.type
_entity.pdbx_description
1 polymer ?
#
loop_
_entity_poly.entity_id
_entity_poly.type
_entity_poly.pdbx_seq_one_letter_code
_entity_poly.pdbx_strand_id
1 'polypeptide(L)'
;ASELLVEIAQGEVNQNSDLGELSFPASGGTSVLADIVRKLDANGIELTELGLTQPTLDDVFLSITGHTTEEETDKDQREKAGSDSAT
;
A
#
# COMPACT_ATOMS: atom_id res chain seq x y z
N ALA A 1 -2.45 -19.11 -0.29
CA ALA A 1 -2.01 -18.13 0.73
C ALA A 1 -2.48 -16.72 0.38
N SER A 2 -2.18 -16.20 -0.82
CA SER A 2 -2.59 -14.86 -1.28
C SER A 2 -4.10 -14.60 -1.12
N GLU A 3 -4.95 -15.54 -1.53
CA GLU A 3 -6.42 -15.40 -1.48
C GLU A 3 -6.97 -15.23 -0.05
N LEU A 4 -6.31 -15.78 0.97
CA LEU A 4 -6.70 -15.65 2.39
C LEU A 4 -6.36 -14.26 2.96
N LEU A 5 -5.30 -13.65 2.45
CA LEU A 5 -4.81 -12.36 2.92
C LEU A 5 -5.54 -11.20 2.24
N VAL A 6 -6.09 -11.42 1.03
CA VAL A 6 -6.96 -10.45 0.33
C VAL A 6 -8.20 -10.09 1.16
N GLU A 7 -8.73 -11.02 1.96
CA GLU A 7 -9.89 -10.75 2.82
C GLU A 7 -9.55 -9.82 4.01
N ILE A 8 -8.26 -9.72 4.37
CA ILE A 8 -7.77 -8.86 5.47
C ILE A 8 -7.26 -7.53 4.90
N ALA A 9 -6.76 -7.54 3.67
CA ALA A 9 -6.28 -6.36 2.97
C ALA A 9 -7.41 -5.34 2.79
N GLN A 10 -7.19 -4.14 3.31
CA GLN A 10 -8.10 -3.02 3.10
C GLN A 10 -7.49 -2.04 2.10
N GLY A 11 -7.31 -2.50 0.87
CA GLY A 11 -6.71 -1.73 -0.22
C GLY A 11 -5.99 -2.63 -1.22
N GLU A 12 -5.12 -2.02 -2.02
CA GLU A 12 -4.37 -2.74 -3.04
C GLU A 12 -3.33 -3.68 -2.42
N VAL A 13 -3.34 -4.94 -2.86
CA VAL A 13 -2.34 -5.94 -2.49
C VAL A 13 -1.21 -5.90 -3.50
N ASN A 14 -0.02 -5.55 -3.04
CA ASN A 14 1.20 -5.60 -3.83
C ASN A 14 1.83 -6.98 -3.71
N GLN A 15 2.00 -7.67 -4.83
CA GLN A 15 2.63 -8.98 -4.88
C GLN A 15 3.97 -8.90 -5.62
N ASN A 16 5.04 -9.37 -4.96
CA ASN A 16 6.33 -9.60 -5.59
C ASN A 16 6.53 -11.11 -5.73
N SER A 17 6.26 -11.65 -6.92
CA SER A 17 6.39 -13.09 -7.21
C SER A 17 7.82 -13.61 -7.11
N ASP A 18 8.81 -12.75 -7.38
CA ASP A 18 10.22 -13.13 -7.43
C ASP A 18 10.80 -13.31 -6.03
N LEU A 19 10.30 -12.54 -5.06
CA LEU A 19 10.65 -12.64 -3.64
C LEU A 19 9.64 -13.48 -2.83
N GLY A 20 8.50 -13.84 -3.42
CA GLY A 20 7.41 -14.49 -2.71
C GLY A 20 6.75 -13.59 -1.65
N GLU A 21 6.81 -12.27 -1.84
CA GLU A 21 6.33 -11.27 -0.89
C GLU A 21 4.91 -10.79 -1.23
N LEU A 22 4.09 -10.59 -0.20
CA LEU A 22 2.76 -9.98 -0.29
C LEU A 22 2.68 -8.84 0.73
N SER A 23 2.44 -7.62 0.24
CA SER A 23 2.38 -6.40 1.04
C SER A 23 1.04 -5.70 0.82
N PHE A 24 0.32 -5.40 1.90
CA PHE A 24 -1.02 -4.80 1.82
C PHE A 24 -1.29 -3.87 3.00
N PRO A 25 -2.08 -2.80 2.81
CA PRO A 25 -2.51 -1.95 3.90
C PRO A 25 -3.44 -2.72 4.85
N ALA A 26 -3.13 -2.62 6.13
CA ALA A 26 -3.93 -3.19 7.22
C ALA A 26 -4.50 -2.05 8.08
N SER A 27 -5.82 -2.06 8.29
CA SER A 27 -6.49 -1.11 9.20
C SER A 27 -7.01 -1.86 10.42
N GLY A 28 -6.78 -1.30 11.62
CA GLY A 28 -7.10 -1.94 12.90
C GLY A 28 -5.93 -2.06 13.87
N GLY A 29 -4.73 -1.61 13.49
CA GLY A 29 -3.57 -1.61 14.36
C GLY A 29 -3.09 -3.04 14.70
N THR A 30 -2.66 -3.26 15.93
CA THR A 30 -2.03 -4.52 16.33
C THR A 30 -2.98 -5.72 16.40
N SER A 31 -4.30 -5.52 16.47
CA SER A 31 -5.26 -6.64 16.50
C SER A 31 -5.30 -7.43 15.20
N VAL A 32 -5.03 -6.77 14.07
CA VAL A 32 -5.04 -7.39 12.73
C VAL A 32 -3.96 -8.48 12.62
N LEU A 33 -2.83 -8.32 13.29
CA LEU A 33 -1.76 -9.33 13.31
C LEU A 33 -2.22 -10.64 13.93
N ALA A 34 -2.96 -10.58 15.04
CA ALA A 34 -3.45 -11.78 15.70
C ALA A 34 -4.43 -12.55 14.78
N ASP A 35 -5.25 -11.84 14.02
CA ASP A 35 -6.18 -12.45 13.07
C ASP A 35 -5.45 -13.06 11.86
N ILE A 36 -4.40 -12.40 11.35
CA ILE A 36 -3.54 -12.94 10.29
C ILE A 36 -2.91 -14.25 10.75
N VAL A 37 -2.27 -14.26 11.93
CA VAL A 37 -1.60 -15.46 12.46
C VAL A 37 -2.59 -16.60 12.63
N ARG A 38 -3.78 -16.35 13.19
CA ARG A 38 -4.83 -17.36 13.36
C ARG A 38 -5.33 -17.91 12.02
N LYS A 39 -5.49 -17.06 11.01
CA LYS A 39 -5.92 -17.49 9.67
C LYS A 39 -4.85 -18.34 8.97
N LEU A 40 -3.57 -17.98 9.11
CA LEU A 40 -2.46 -18.76 8.57
C LEU A 40 -2.37 -20.15 9.22
N ASP A 41 -2.44 -20.19 10.56
CA ASP A 41 -2.45 -21.44 11.34
C ASP A 41 -3.64 -22.34 10.98
N ALA A 42 -4.86 -21.78 10.88
CA ALA A 42 -6.06 -22.52 10.50
C ALA A 42 -5.99 -23.15 9.10
N ASN A 43 -5.12 -22.63 8.23
CA ASN A 43 -4.89 -23.15 6.88
C ASN A 43 -3.60 -24.00 6.76
N GLY A 44 -2.94 -24.29 7.88
CA GLY A 44 -1.72 -25.10 7.92
C GLY A 44 -0.51 -24.41 7.28
N ILE A 45 -0.50 -23.08 7.21
CA ILE A 45 0.62 -22.30 6.69
C ILE A 45 1.56 -22.00 7.85
N GLU A 46 2.75 -22.61 7.81
CA GLU A 46 3.77 -22.42 8.84
C GLU A 46 4.41 -21.03 8.72
N LEU A 47 4.41 -20.28 9.83
CA LEU A 47 5.06 -18.98 9.95
C LEU A 47 6.51 -19.18 10.40
N THR A 48 7.46 -18.83 9.53
CA THR A 48 8.88 -18.88 9.87
C THR A 48 9.32 -17.66 10.69
N GLU A 49 8.82 -16.47 10.34
CA GLU A 49 9.21 -15.21 10.97
C GLU A 49 8.04 -14.20 10.97
N LEU A 50 7.95 -13.39 12.02
CA LEU A 50 7.03 -12.27 12.11
C LEU A 50 7.76 -11.05 12.70
N GLY A 51 7.82 -9.97 11.92
CA GLY A 51 8.45 -8.71 12.30
C GLY A 51 7.42 -7.61 12.55
N LEU A 52 7.69 -6.75 13.53
CA LEU A 52 6.97 -5.49 13.73
C LEU A 52 7.97 -4.35 13.77
N THR A 53 7.77 -3.38 12.89
CA THR A 53 8.59 -2.16 12.85
C THR A 53 7.79 -1.03 13.45
N GLN A 54 8.40 -0.35 14.42
CA GLN A 54 7.84 0.90 14.93
C GLN A 54 8.08 2.00 13.88
N PRO A 55 7.03 2.71 13.41
CA PRO A 55 7.21 3.80 12.48
C PRO A 55 8.11 4.88 13.09
N THR A 56 9.01 5.42 12.27
CA THR A 56 9.92 6.49 12.67
C THR A 56 9.22 7.85 12.62
N LEU A 57 9.83 8.88 13.20
CA LEU A 57 9.31 10.25 13.12
C LEU A 57 9.28 10.74 11.66
N ASP A 58 10.24 10.33 10.84
CA ASP A 58 10.29 10.69 9.42
C ASP A 58 9.13 10.05 8.65
N ASP A 59 8.79 8.79 8.93
CA ASP A 59 7.62 8.10 8.34
C ASP A 59 6.30 8.82 8.70
N VAL A 60 6.20 9.29 9.95
CA VAL A 60 5.04 10.06 10.42
C VAL A 60 5.02 11.45 9.79
N PHE A 61 6.17 12.12 9.69
CA PHE A 61 6.27 13.42 9.05
C PHE A 61 5.89 13.32 7.57
N LEU A 62 6.40 12.32 6.84
CA LEU A 62 6.06 12.06 5.45
C LEU A 62 4.59 11.68 5.27
N SER A 63 4.00 10.85 6.12
CA SER A 63 2.56 10.53 6.01
C SER A 63 1.63 11.71 6.33
N ILE A 64 2.03 12.63 7.22
CA ILE A 64 1.26 13.82 7.56
C ILE A 64 1.44 14.92 6.51
N THR A 65 2.63 15.07 5.92
CA THR A 65 2.95 16.14 4.96
C THR A 65 2.83 15.72 3.48
N GLY A 66 2.85 14.41 3.22
CA GLY A 66 2.80 13.80 1.88
C GLY A 66 1.41 13.75 1.25
N HIS A 67 0.32 13.86 2.04
CA HIS A 67 -1.05 13.97 1.51
C HIS A 67 -1.30 15.23 0.64
N THR A 68 -0.31 16.11 0.51
CA THR A 68 -0.40 17.32 -0.32
C THR A 68 0.26 17.20 -1.71
N THR A 69 0.97 16.12 -2.04
CA THR A 69 1.82 16.12 -3.26
C THR A 69 1.42 15.09 -4.35
N GLU A 70 0.63 14.06 -4.04
CA GLU A 70 0.30 13.02 -5.04
C GLU A 70 -1.00 13.25 -5.83
N GLU A 71 -1.86 14.20 -5.45
CA GLU A 71 -3.11 14.49 -6.20
C GLU A 71 -2.97 15.52 -7.35
N GLU A 72 -1.80 16.15 -7.55
CA GLU A 72 -1.61 17.22 -8.57
C GLU A 72 -0.73 16.83 -9.78
N THR A 73 -0.80 15.59 -10.30
CA THR A 73 -0.10 15.25 -11.55
C THR A 73 -0.95 14.61 -12.67
N ASP A 74 -2.27 14.88 -12.72
CA ASP A 74 -3.11 14.48 -13.86
C ASP A 74 -3.96 15.60 -14.50
N LYS A 75 -3.50 16.87 -14.45
CA LYS A 75 -4.17 17.96 -15.20
C LYS A 75 -3.21 19.02 -15.74
N ASP A 76 -2.21 18.65 -16.56
CA ASP A 76 -1.50 19.67 -17.35
C ASP A 76 -0.89 19.19 -18.68
N GLN A 77 -1.65 18.46 -19.51
CA GLN A 77 -1.18 18.05 -20.85
C GLN A 77 -2.16 18.24 -22.01
N ARG A 78 -3.06 19.24 -21.97
CA ARG A 78 -3.71 19.71 -23.20
C ARG A 78 -3.74 21.24 -23.27
N GLU A 79 -3.27 21.73 -24.42
CA GLU A 79 -3.38 23.12 -24.93
C GLU A 79 -2.17 24.05 -24.77
N LYS A 80 -1.00 23.59 -25.23
CA LYS A 80 -0.09 24.45 -26.01
C LYS A 80 0.21 23.83 -27.38
N ALA A 81 -0.75 23.90 -28.29
CA ALA A 81 -0.51 23.74 -29.72
C ALA A 81 -1.57 24.55 -30.50
N GLY A 82 -1.16 25.70 -31.03
CA GLY A 82 -2.05 26.59 -31.78
C GLY A 82 -1.42 27.95 -31.99
N SER A 83 -0.37 27.99 -32.82
CA SER A 83 0.25 29.20 -33.33
C SER A 83 -0.71 30.01 -34.22
N ASP A 84 -0.62 31.34 -34.11
CA ASP A 84 -0.52 32.26 -35.25
C ASP A 84 -1.67 32.28 -36.28
N SER A 85 -2.52 33.33 -36.25
CA SER A 85 -3.00 34.03 -37.47
C SER A 85 -3.96 35.20 -37.17
N ALA A 86 -3.60 36.35 -37.71
CA ALA A 86 -4.44 37.41 -38.30
C ALA A 86 -5.46 38.18 -37.42
N THR A 87 -5.13 39.44 -37.10
CA THR A 87 -5.70 40.68 -37.71
C THR A 87 -5.36 41.88 -36.83
#